data_AF-A0A061D3X3-F1
#
_entry.id   AF-A0A061D3X3-F1
#
_cell.length_a   1.000
_cell.length_b   1.000
_cell.length_c   1.000
_cell.angle_alpha   90.00
_cell.angle_beta   90.00
_cell.angle_gamma   90.00
#
_symmetry.space_group_name_H-M   'P 1'
#
loop_
_entity.id
_entity.type
_entity.pdbx_description
1 polymer ?
#
loop_
_entity_poly.entity_id
_entity_poly.type
_entity_poly.pdbx_seq_one_letter_code
_entity_poly.pdbx_strand_id
1 'polypeptide(L)'
;MIPIRPLARVLTQVLWIAGGSVVKATLRAYRESVANGAVAGTSILRRQMSPDEAAKILGLPSTAHLPLAEIEKAHQRLRNINMASSTFQGSPYLVERIDAAQHVLKEHLGKP
;
A
#
# COMPACT_ATOMS: atom_id res chain seq x y z
N MET A 1 -26.27 38.11 35.83
CA MET A 1 -24.81 38.10 35.57
C MET A 1 -24.26 36.81 36.16
N ILE A 2 -23.92 35.83 35.32
CA ILE A 2 -23.37 34.54 35.79
C ILE A 2 -22.01 34.85 36.45
N PRO A 3 -21.72 34.40 37.68
CA PRO A 3 -20.45 34.68 38.31
C PRO A 3 -19.36 33.89 37.58
N ILE A 4 -18.66 34.56 36.65
CA ILE A 4 -17.61 33.97 35.79
C ILE A 4 -16.38 33.57 36.64
N ARG A 5 -16.18 34.19 37.80
CA ARG A 5 -15.04 33.95 38.72
C ARG A 5 -14.92 32.51 39.24
N PRO A 6 -15.94 31.90 39.86
CA PRO A 6 -15.84 30.51 40.33
C PRO A 6 -15.71 29.51 39.17
N LEU A 7 -16.42 29.73 38.05
CA LEU A 7 -16.35 28.85 36.89
C LEU A 7 -14.94 28.87 36.25
N ALA A 8 -14.34 30.05 36.13
CA ALA A 8 -12.97 30.21 35.64
C ALA A 8 -11.94 29.48 36.52
N ARG A 9 -12.17 29.43 37.85
CA ARG A 9 -11.28 28.74 38.80
C ARG A 9 -11.35 27.22 38.68
N VAL A 10 -12.55 26.68 38.46
CA VAL A 10 -12.73 25.24 38.24
C VAL A 10 -12.15 24.83 36.89
N LEU A 11 -12.36 25.63 35.85
CA LEU A 11 -11.78 25.40 34.53
C LEU A 11 -10.25 25.38 34.57
N THR A 12 -9.61 26.34 35.24
CA THR A 12 -8.13 26.36 35.35
C THR A 12 -7.60 25.18 36.16
N GLN A 13 -8.29 24.75 37.22
CA GLN A 13 -7.91 23.56 38.00
C GLN A 13 -8.01 22.27 37.17
N VAL A 14 -9.09 22.10 36.41
CA VAL A 14 -9.26 20.93 35.53
C VAL A 14 -8.23 20.94 34.40
N LEU A 15 -7.95 22.11 33.81
CA LEU A 15 -6.94 22.26 32.77
C LEU A 15 -5.52 22.00 33.28
N TRP A 16 -5.22 22.38 34.54
CA TRP A 16 -3.91 22.16 35.14
C TRP A 16 -3.65 20.69 35.47
N ILE A 17 -4.68 19.96 35.91
CA ILE A 17 -4.58 18.55 36.30
C ILE A 17 -4.60 17.62 35.06
N ALA A 18 -5.42 17.92 34.06
CA ALA A 18 -5.60 17.07 32.87
C ALA A 18 -4.82 17.54 31.62
N GLY A 19 -4.35 18.79 31.59
CA GLY A 19 -3.76 19.38 30.38
C GLY A 19 -2.42 18.77 30.00
N GLY A 20 -1.58 18.39 30.96
CA GLY A 20 -0.24 17.88 30.67
C GLY A 20 -0.20 16.56 29.89
N SER A 21 -1.12 15.63 30.19
CA SER A 21 -1.19 14.33 29.53
C SER A 21 -1.91 14.40 28.18
N VAL A 22 -3.00 15.17 28.08
CA VAL A 22 -3.74 15.37 26.83
C VAL A 22 -2.89 16.11 25.81
N VAL A 23 -2.17 17.16 26.22
CA VAL A 23 -1.28 17.92 25.32
C VAL A 23 -0.09 17.08 24.85
N LYS A 24 0.50 16.23 25.72
CA LYS A 24 1.55 15.29 25.29
C LYS A 24 1.01 14.22 24.35
N ALA A 25 -0.20 13.72 24.57
CA ALA A 25 -0.82 12.71 23.70
C ALA A 25 -1.17 13.29 22.33
N THR A 26 -1.73 14.50 22.28
CA THR A 26 -2.04 15.18 21.02
C THR A 26 -0.78 15.63 20.29
N LEU A 27 0.26 16.12 20.99
CA LEU A 27 1.55 16.42 20.37
C LEU A 27 2.25 15.17 19.87
N ARG A 28 2.16 14.03 20.57
CA ARG A 28 2.69 12.75 20.08
C ARG A 28 1.91 12.28 18.86
N ALA A 29 0.58 12.28 18.89
CA ALA A 29 -0.26 11.91 17.76
C ALA A 29 -0.07 12.86 16.56
N TYR A 30 0.16 14.16 16.79
CA TYR A 30 0.44 15.13 15.73
C TYR A 30 1.85 14.96 15.15
N ARG A 31 2.86 14.77 16.00
CA ARG A 31 4.22 14.42 15.55
C ARG A 31 4.22 13.08 14.83
N GLU A 32 3.42 12.13 15.27
CA GLU A 32 3.24 10.83 14.64
C GLU A 32 2.42 10.95 13.36
N SER A 33 1.46 11.87 13.20
CA SER A 33 0.77 12.10 11.93
C SER A 33 1.60 12.88 10.93
N VAL A 34 2.47 13.79 11.38
CA VAL A 34 3.42 14.52 10.52
C VAL A 34 4.62 13.63 10.16
N ALA A 35 5.14 12.86 11.12
CA ALA A 35 6.15 11.84 10.86
C ALA A 35 5.56 10.71 10.01
N ASN A 36 4.35 10.22 10.25
CA ASN A 36 3.68 9.22 9.41
C ASN A 36 3.18 9.79 8.08
N GLY A 37 3.01 11.11 7.96
CA GLY A 37 2.88 11.79 6.66
C GLY A 37 4.17 11.70 5.83
N ALA A 38 5.33 11.62 6.49
CA ALA A 38 6.63 11.38 5.85
C ALA A 38 7.06 9.90 5.84
N VAL A 39 6.55 9.06 6.74
CA VAL A 39 6.81 7.60 6.86
C VAL A 39 5.80 6.79 6.03
N ALA A 40 4.74 7.41 5.50
CA ALA A 40 4.09 6.93 4.28
C ALA A 40 5.06 6.92 3.07
N GLY A 41 6.25 7.53 3.20
CA GLY A 41 7.23 7.65 2.13
C GLY A 41 8.49 6.77 2.21
N THR A 42 8.80 6.06 3.31
CA THR A 42 10.17 5.48 3.45
C THR A 42 10.34 4.15 4.20
N SER A 43 9.33 3.27 4.30
CA SER A 43 9.62 1.87 4.70
C SER A 43 8.70 0.77 4.15
N ILE A 44 8.05 1.07 3.04
CA ILE A 44 7.80 0.03 2.05
C ILE A 44 8.30 0.66 0.75
N LEU A 45 9.61 0.55 0.47
CA LEU A 45 10.00 0.35 -0.93
C LEU A 45 9.18 -0.86 -1.35
N ARG A 46 7.96 -0.64 -1.88
CA ARG A 46 7.19 -1.69 -2.55
C ARG A 46 8.19 -2.17 -3.57
N ARG A 47 8.72 -3.37 -3.37
CA ARG A 47 9.71 -3.95 -4.27
C ARG A 47 8.97 -4.08 -5.60
N GLN A 48 9.10 -3.05 -6.42
CA GLN A 48 8.45 -3.00 -7.72
C GLN A 48 9.08 -4.14 -8.49
N MET A 49 8.21 -5.03 -8.98
CA MET A 49 8.63 -6.16 -9.78
C MET A 49 9.41 -5.64 -10.97
N SER A 50 10.63 -6.14 -11.19
CA SER A 50 11.41 -5.72 -12.34
C SER A 50 10.81 -6.31 -13.63
N PRO A 51 11.03 -5.69 -14.79
CA PRO A 51 10.59 -6.26 -16.07
C PRO A 51 11.12 -7.68 -16.30
N ASP A 52 12.35 -7.95 -15.88
CA ASP A 52 12.97 -9.29 -15.98
C ASP A 52 12.28 -10.32 -15.08
N GLU A 53 11.87 -9.90 -13.88
CA GLU A 53 11.10 -10.73 -12.96
C GLU A 53 9.71 -11.00 -13.53
N ALA A 54 9.07 -9.99 -14.12
CA ALA A 54 7.76 -10.12 -14.76
C ALA A 54 7.80 -11.09 -15.95
N ALA A 55 8.82 -11.01 -16.80
CA ALA A 55 9.03 -11.96 -17.90
C ALA A 55 9.21 -13.38 -17.37
N LYS A 56 10.01 -13.57 -16.32
CA LYS A 56 10.20 -14.89 -15.68
C LYS A 56 8.90 -15.45 -15.10
N ILE A 57 8.09 -14.63 -14.43
CA ILE A 57 6.80 -15.04 -13.86
C ILE A 57 5.85 -15.50 -14.95
N LEU A 58 5.81 -14.81 -16.09
CA LEU A 58 4.97 -15.19 -17.23
C LEU A 58 5.57 -16.30 -18.09
N GLY A 59 6.82 -16.71 -17.81
CA GLY A 59 7.53 -17.75 -18.56
C GLY A 59 7.98 -17.30 -19.95
N LEU A 60 8.23 -16.00 -20.12
CA LEU A 60 8.69 -15.41 -21.37
C LEU A 60 10.23 -15.35 -21.40
N PRO A 61 10.86 -15.63 -22.55
CA PRO A 61 12.31 -15.79 -22.66
C PRO A 61 13.08 -14.46 -22.64
N SER A 62 12.44 -13.35 -22.99
CA SER A 62 13.06 -12.03 -23.09
C SER A 62 12.05 -10.94 -22.75
N THR A 63 12.54 -9.78 -22.32
CA THR A 63 11.75 -8.55 -22.10
C THR A 63 11.67 -7.68 -23.35
N ALA A 64 12.53 -7.91 -24.34
CA ALA A 64 12.61 -7.11 -25.57
C ALA A 64 11.71 -7.65 -26.68
N HIS A 65 10.98 -6.76 -27.36
CA HIS A 65 10.15 -7.05 -28.54
C HIS A 65 9.09 -8.16 -28.35
N LEU A 66 8.52 -8.27 -27.15
CA LEU A 66 7.40 -9.18 -26.92
C LEU A 66 6.11 -8.62 -27.55
N PRO A 67 5.40 -9.40 -28.37
CA PRO A 67 4.09 -9.00 -28.85
C PRO A 67 3.09 -9.02 -27.69
N LEU A 68 2.25 -7.98 -27.59
CA LEU A 68 1.25 -7.84 -26.53
C LEU A 68 0.31 -9.06 -26.43
N ALA A 69 0.00 -9.69 -27.56
CA ALA A 69 -0.84 -10.89 -27.62
C ALA A 69 -0.22 -12.10 -26.89
N GLU A 70 1.12 -12.26 -26.91
CA GLU A 70 1.78 -13.36 -26.20
C GLU A 70 1.76 -13.15 -24.69
N ILE A 71 1.92 -11.90 -24.24
CA ILE A 71 1.82 -11.52 -22.83
C ILE A 71 0.42 -11.84 -22.28
N GLU A 72 -0.63 -11.49 -23.05
CA GLU A 72 -2.02 -11.77 -22.66
C GLU A 72 -2.34 -13.27 -22.64
N LYS A 73 -1.86 -14.02 -23.64
CA LYS A 73 -2.01 -15.47 -23.69
C LYS A 73 -1.32 -16.15 -22.50
N ALA A 74 -0.10 -15.72 -22.17
CA ALA A 74 0.65 -16.24 -21.03
C ALA A 74 -0.04 -15.92 -19.71
N HIS A 75 -0.52 -14.67 -19.55
CA HIS A 75 -1.26 -14.20 -18.39
C HIS A 75 -2.54 -15.01 -18.16
N GLN A 76 -3.41 -15.14 -19.17
CA GLN A 76 -4.65 -15.90 -19.04
C GLN A 76 -4.39 -17.37 -18.70
N ARG A 77 -3.42 -18.01 -19.36
CA ARG A 77 -3.06 -19.40 -19.08
C ARG A 77 -2.68 -19.59 -17.62
N LEU A 78 -1.75 -18.77 -17.10
CA LEU A 78 -1.25 -18.91 -15.73
C LEU A 78 -2.31 -18.50 -14.70
N ARG A 79 -3.09 -17.47 -14.98
CA ARG A 79 -4.18 -17.02 -14.10
C ARG A 79 -5.24 -18.10 -13.95
N ASN A 80 -5.69 -18.70 -15.06
CA ASN A 80 -6.71 -19.76 -15.03
C ASN A 80 -6.25 -20.99 -14.23
N ILE A 81 -4.96 -21.34 -14.30
CA ILE A 81 -4.39 -22.46 -13.53
C ILE A 81 -4.33 -22.14 -12.03
N ASN A 82 -4.07 -20.88 -11.66
CA ASN A 82 -3.86 -20.47 -10.26
C ASN A 82 -5.12 -19.94 -9.57
N MET A 83 -6.22 -19.76 -10.31
CA MET A 83 -7.52 -19.42 -9.76
C MET A 83 -8.15 -20.62 -9.04
N ALA A 84 -9.04 -20.30 -8.10
CA ALA A 84 -9.81 -21.32 -7.40
C ALA A 84 -10.68 -22.10 -8.41
N SER A 85 -10.67 -23.41 -8.28
CA SER A 85 -11.46 -24.37 -9.05
C SER A 85 -12.10 -25.37 -8.08
N SER A 86 -12.95 -26.27 -8.58
CA SER A 86 -13.63 -27.28 -7.77
C SER A 86 -12.68 -28.22 -7.03
N THR A 87 -11.45 -28.39 -7.52
CA THR A 87 -10.42 -29.29 -6.97
C THR A 87 -9.22 -28.57 -6.36
N PHE A 88 -9.12 -27.24 -6.52
CA PHE A 88 -7.97 -26.45 -6.08
C PHE A 88 -8.43 -25.12 -5.50
N GLN A 89 -8.02 -24.77 -4.29
CA GLN A 89 -8.46 -23.53 -3.64
C GLN A 89 -7.89 -22.26 -4.29
N GLY A 90 -6.96 -22.38 -5.23
CA GLY A 90 -6.28 -21.23 -5.83
C GLY A 90 -5.21 -20.67 -4.90
N SER A 91 -4.40 -19.77 -5.44
CA SER A 91 -3.51 -18.94 -4.62
C SER A 91 -3.72 -17.47 -4.99
N PRO A 92 -4.41 -16.70 -4.13
CA PRO A 92 -4.62 -15.27 -4.35
C PRO A 92 -3.30 -14.52 -4.56
N TYR A 93 -2.27 -14.88 -3.78
CA TYR A 93 -0.93 -14.29 -3.90
C TYR A 93 -0.30 -14.53 -5.28
N LEU A 94 -0.43 -15.74 -5.83
CA LEU A 94 0.11 -16.04 -7.17
C LEU A 94 -0.68 -15.29 -8.25
N VAL A 95 -2.00 -15.21 -8.13
CA VAL A 95 -2.85 -14.45 -9.06
C VAL A 95 -2.47 -12.97 -9.05
N GLU A 96 -2.31 -12.36 -7.87
CA GLU A 96 -1.85 -10.97 -7.75
C GLU A 96 -0.47 -10.75 -8.39
N ARG A 97 0.47 -11.70 -8.22
CA ARG A 97 1.80 -11.63 -8.82
C ARG A 97 1.76 -11.77 -10.35
N ILE A 98 0.89 -12.62 -10.88
CA ILE A 98 0.67 -12.79 -12.32
C ILE A 98 0.05 -11.51 -12.92
N ASP A 99 -0.94 -10.93 -12.24
CA ASP A 99 -1.59 -9.67 -12.66
C ASP A 99 -0.59 -8.50 -12.64
N ALA A 100 0.24 -8.41 -11.59
CA ALA A 100 1.30 -7.41 -11.51
C ALA A 100 2.36 -7.58 -12.62
N ALA A 101 2.75 -8.82 -12.96
CA ALA A 101 3.72 -9.10 -14.02
C ALA A 101 3.23 -8.63 -15.40
N GLN A 102 1.95 -8.87 -15.71
CA GLN A 102 1.34 -8.38 -16.94
C GLN A 102 1.38 -6.84 -17.00
N HIS A 103 1.02 -6.18 -15.90
CA HIS A 103 1.00 -4.72 -15.83
C HIS A 103 2.39 -4.12 -16.06
N VAL A 104 3.41 -4.66 -15.39
CA VAL A 104 4.80 -4.20 -15.51
C VAL A 104 5.34 -4.36 -16.93
N LEU A 105 5.09 -5.51 -17.59
CA LEU A 105 5.55 -5.70 -18.97
C LEU A 105 4.84 -4.78 -19.96
N LYS A 106 3.52 -4.56 -19.79
CA LYS A 106 2.76 -3.62 -20.62
C LYS A 106 3.25 -2.19 -20.44
N GLU A 107 3.56 -1.78 -19.21
CA GLU A 107 4.14 -0.46 -18.93
C GLU A 107 5.55 -0.33 -19.52
N HIS A 108 6.38 -1.37 -19.43
CA HIS A 108 7.73 -1.37 -19.96
C HIS A 108 7.77 -1.28 -21.50
N LEU A 109 6.84 -1.94 -22.19
CA LEU A 109 6.73 -1.92 -23.66
C LEU A 109 5.96 -0.70 -24.19
N GLY A 110 5.12 -0.08 -23.35
CA GLY A 110 4.35 1.13 -23.69
C GLY A 110 5.08 2.43 -23.37
N LYS A 111 6.19 2.39 -22.62
CA LYS A 111 7.11 3.52 -22.46
C LYS A 111 8.06 3.56 -23.67
N PRO A 112 8.17 4.71 -24.36
CA PRO A 112 9.11 4.89 -25.47
C PRO A 112 10.57 4.83 -25.02
#